data_AF-A0A1N7E403-F1
#
_entry.id   AF-A0A1N7E403-F1
#
_cell.length_a   1.000
_cell.length_b   1.000
_cell.length_c   1.000
_cell.angle_alpha   90.00
_cell.angle_beta   90.00
_cell.angle_gamma   90.00
#
_symmetry.space_group_name_H-M   'P 1'
#
loop_
_entity.id
_entity.type
_entity.pdbx_description
1 polymer ?
#
loop_
_entity_poly.entity_id
_entity_poly.type
_entity_poly.pdbx_seq_one_letter_code
_entity_poly.pdbx_strand_id
1 'polypeptide(L)'
;MSDNKDNLDIQKSVRSDINEQKQPITVSKESVVEVAKKHSAKDMILWLLAIVAMILATLVSQYLPRYWAAANDIWVQIGITVALVVFGFVCLAFTNQGSAFKTLLKDAGIELRRITWPSKDETTRYTWQVIVVMIIIGVIIWLLDLFFNYIIGFII
;
A
#
# COMPACT_ATOMS: atom_id res chain seq x y z
N MET A 1 -63.24 -12.32 21.01
CA MET A 1 -62.43 -13.03 20.00
C MET A 1 -61.59 -12.11 19.10
N SER A 2 -61.70 -10.77 19.22
CA SER A 2 -61.02 -9.78 18.35
C SER A 2 -59.63 -9.37 18.89
N ASP A 3 -59.50 -9.13 20.20
CA ASP A 3 -58.28 -8.64 20.88
C ASP A 3 -57.11 -9.63 20.97
N ASN A 4 -57.22 -10.81 20.34
CA ASN A 4 -56.11 -11.75 20.22
C ASN A 4 -55.52 -11.74 18.82
N LYS A 5 -56.25 -11.26 17.81
CA LYS A 5 -55.80 -11.27 16.41
C LYS A 5 -54.87 -10.10 16.13
N ASP A 6 -55.21 -8.93 16.65
CA ASP A 6 -54.36 -7.74 16.68
C ASP A 6 -53.01 -7.99 17.38
N ASN A 7 -52.97 -8.71 18.51
CA ASN A 7 -51.70 -9.05 19.16
C ASN A 7 -50.81 -9.95 18.29
N LEU A 8 -51.41 -10.90 17.57
CA LEU A 8 -50.72 -11.80 16.66
C LEU A 8 -50.16 -11.07 15.44
N ASP A 9 -50.88 -10.09 14.92
CA ASP A 9 -50.44 -9.27 13.79
C ASP A 9 -49.30 -8.33 14.19
N ILE A 10 -49.38 -7.73 15.40
CA ILE A 10 -48.30 -6.91 15.97
C ILE A 10 -47.06 -7.76 16.28
N GLN A 11 -47.20 -8.97 16.82
CA GLN A 11 -46.05 -9.86 17.02
C GLN A 11 -45.45 -10.33 15.69
N LYS A 12 -46.27 -10.52 14.66
CA LYS A 12 -45.80 -10.93 13.33
C LYS A 12 -45.08 -9.79 12.61
N SER A 13 -45.56 -8.54 12.72
CA SER A 13 -44.88 -7.36 12.17
C SER A 13 -43.60 -7.04 12.93
N VAL A 14 -43.63 -7.06 14.27
CA VAL A 14 -42.44 -6.87 15.09
C VAL A 14 -41.41 -7.95 14.76
N ARG A 15 -41.82 -9.22 14.61
CA ARG A 15 -40.92 -10.34 14.27
C ARG A 15 -40.38 -10.28 12.84
N SER A 16 -41.10 -9.69 11.89
CA SER A 16 -40.55 -9.41 10.55
C SER A 16 -39.50 -8.28 10.59
N ASP A 17 -39.74 -7.23 11.37
CA ASP A 17 -38.82 -6.10 11.50
C ASP A 17 -37.49 -6.50 12.15
N ILE A 18 -37.50 -7.39 13.15
CA ILE A 18 -36.26 -7.94 13.76
C ILE A 18 -35.49 -8.83 12.77
N ASN A 19 -36.15 -9.40 11.76
CA ASN A 19 -35.54 -10.30 10.79
C ASN A 19 -34.93 -9.53 9.59
N GLU A 20 -35.52 -8.40 9.21
CA GLU A 20 -34.93 -7.48 8.23
C GLU A 20 -33.67 -6.78 8.76
N GLN A 21 -33.64 -6.40 10.04
CA GLN A 21 -32.42 -5.82 10.65
C GLN A 21 -31.30 -6.83 10.93
N LYS A 22 -31.60 -8.13 10.85
CA LYS A 22 -30.62 -9.21 11.09
C LYS A 22 -29.96 -9.73 9.82
N GLN A 23 -30.18 -9.10 8.67
CA GLN A 23 -29.38 -9.34 7.49
C GLN A 23 -28.01 -8.67 7.70
N PRO A 24 -26.94 -9.43 7.96
CA PRO A 24 -25.62 -8.82 8.02
C PRO A 24 -25.35 -8.22 6.64
N ILE A 25 -24.80 -7.01 6.58
CA ILE A 25 -24.32 -6.40 5.34
C ILE A 25 -23.13 -7.26 4.85
N THR A 26 -23.42 -8.37 4.16
CA THR A 26 -22.43 -9.36 3.69
C THR A 26 -22.10 -9.22 2.21
N VAL A 27 -22.57 -8.16 1.55
CA VAL A 27 -22.55 -8.04 0.09
C VAL A 27 -21.17 -7.70 -0.52
N SER A 28 -20.14 -7.43 0.29
CA SER A 28 -18.84 -7.00 -0.24
C SER A 28 -17.70 -8.01 -0.13
N LYS A 29 -17.77 -8.99 0.80
CA LYS A 29 -16.63 -9.90 1.05
C LYS A 29 -16.53 -11.05 0.04
N GLU A 30 -17.64 -11.58 -0.44
CA GLU A 30 -17.64 -12.74 -1.35
C GLU A 30 -17.22 -12.33 -2.77
N SER A 31 -17.66 -11.15 -3.23
CA SER A 31 -17.32 -10.60 -4.55
C SER A 31 -15.85 -10.21 -4.68
N VAL A 32 -15.20 -9.67 -3.63
CA VAL A 32 -13.75 -9.36 -3.68
C VAL A 32 -12.88 -10.62 -3.69
N VAL A 33 -13.30 -11.68 -2.98
CA VAL A 33 -12.61 -12.98 -3.00
C VAL A 33 -12.79 -13.68 -4.35
N GLU A 34 -13.95 -13.55 -4.98
CA GLU A 34 -14.22 -14.09 -6.31
C GLU A 34 -13.45 -13.34 -7.42
N VAL A 35 -13.35 -12.01 -7.33
CA VAL A 35 -12.50 -11.19 -8.21
C VAL A 35 -11.02 -11.55 -8.06
N ALA A 36 -10.56 -11.87 -6.85
CA ALA A 36 -9.19 -12.35 -6.62
C ALA A 36 -8.94 -13.74 -7.22
N LYS A 37 -9.95 -14.62 -7.25
CA LYS A 37 -9.83 -15.99 -7.77
C LYS A 37 -9.93 -16.06 -9.30
N LYS A 38 -10.54 -15.07 -9.95
CA LYS A 38 -10.71 -15.06 -11.41
C LYS A 38 -9.49 -14.46 -12.10
N HIS A 39 -8.46 -15.29 -12.32
CA HIS A 39 -7.30 -14.93 -13.14
C HIS A 39 -7.75 -14.83 -14.60
N SER A 40 -8.11 -13.63 -15.06
CA SER A 40 -8.45 -13.40 -16.46
C SER A 40 -7.19 -13.45 -17.31
N ALA A 41 -7.23 -14.10 -18.49
CA ALA A 41 -6.09 -14.13 -19.41
C ALA A 41 -5.58 -12.73 -19.78
N LYS A 42 -6.48 -11.74 -19.80
CA LYS A 42 -6.15 -10.32 -20.02
C LYS A 42 -5.32 -9.74 -18.87
N ASP A 43 -5.59 -10.13 -17.63
CA ASP A 43 -4.83 -9.68 -16.45
C ASP A 43 -3.42 -10.27 -16.44
N MET A 44 -3.28 -11.52 -16.87
CA MET A 44 -1.97 -12.17 -17.00
C MET A 44 -1.09 -11.48 -18.05
N ILE A 45 -1.68 -11.04 -19.17
CA ILE A 45 -0.98 -10.27 -20.21
C ILE A 45 -0.55 -8.89 -19.69
N LEU A 46 -1.44 -8.19 -18.97
CA LEU A 46 -1.13 -6.87 -18.39
C LEU A 46 -0.03 -6.95 -17.33
N TRP A 47 -0.03 -8.01 -16.52
CA TRP A 47 1.02 -8.27 -15.53
C TRP A 47 2.37 -8.56 -16.18
N LEU A 48 2.39 -9.39 -17.23
CA LEU A 48 3.62 -9.70 -17.96
C LEU A 48 4.18 -8.44 -18.62
N LEU A 49 3.33 -7.63 -19.26
CA LEU A 49 3.70 -6.35 -19.85
C LEU A 49 4.29 -5.39 -18.80
N ALA A 50 3.68 -5.30 -17.60
CA ALA A 50 4.17 -4.45 -16.53
C ALA A 50 5.55 -4.90 -16.01
N ILE A 51 5.76 -6.21 -15.82
CA ILE A 51 7.05 -6.76 -15.40
C ILE A 51 8.12 -6.46 -16.45
N VAL A 52 7.80 -6.68 -17.73
CA VAL A 52 8.72 -6.39 -18.84
C VAL A 52 9.05 -4.90 -18.87
N ALA A 53 8.07 -4.01 -18.72
CA ALA A 53 8.30 -2.56 -18.66
C ALA A 53 9.22 -2.16 -17.48
N MET A 54 9.04 -2.77 -16.30
CA MET A 54 9.88 -2.49 -15.12
C MET A 54 11.32 -2.99 -15.29
N ILE A 55 11.51 -4.15 -15.92
CA ILE A 55 12.84 -4.66 -16.26
C ILE A 55 13.49 -3.73 -17.27
N LEU A 56 12.78 -3.34 -18.33
CA LEU A 56 13.30 -2.39 -19.33
C LEU A 56 13.67 -1.05 -18.69
N ALA A 57 12.93 -0.58 -17.68
CA ALA A 57 13.23 0.65 -16.96
C ALA A 57 14.60 0.60 -16.24
N THR A 58 14.98 -0.53 -15.65
CA THR A 58 16.31 -0.66 -15.00
C THR A 58 17.44 -0.83 -16.02
N LEU A 59 17.16 -1.44 -17.17
CA LEU A 59 18.13 -1.61 -18.25
C LEU A 59 18.38 -0.34 -19.08
N VAL A 60 17.49 0.66 -19.02
CA VAL A 60 17.63 1.93 -19.76
C VAL A 60 18.99 2.58 -19.49
N SER A 61 19.38 2.76 -18.22
CA SER A 61 20.62 3.48 -17.93
C SER A 61 21.87 2.77 -18.47
N GLN A 62 21.86 1.43 -18.50
CA GLN A 62 23.03 0.64 -18.89
C GLN A 62 23.13 0.40 -20.41
N TYR A 63 22.01 0.20 -21.10
CA TYR A 63 22.00 -0.27 -22.49
C TYR A 63 21.64 0.81 -23.52
N LEU A 64 20.78 1.78 -23.19
CA LEU A 64 20.33 2.79 -24.16
C LEU A 64 21.45 3.66 -24.75
N PRO A 65 22.47 4.11 -23.97
CA PRO A 65 23.58 4.92 -24.51
C PRO A 65 24.41 4.20 -25.57
N ARG A 66 24.38 2.86 -25.60
CA ARG A 66 25.17 2.05 -26.55
C ARG A 66 24.52 1.94 -27.94
N TYR A 67 23.20 2.13 -28.03
CA TYR A 67 22.45 1.99 -29.28
C TYR A 67 21.94 3.31 -29.85
N TRP A 68 21.79 4.35 -29.02
CA TRP A 68 21.26 5.65 -29.45
C TRP A 68 22.03 6.82 -28.84
N ALA A 69 22.65 7.63 -29.70
CA ALA A 69 23.53 8.73 -29.28
C ALA A 69 22.81 9.82 -28.47
N ALA A 70 21.53 10.09 -28.75
CA ALA A 70 20.74 11.07 -28.00
C ALA A 70 20.26 10.55 -26.63
N ALA A 71 20.38 9.24 -26.34
CA ALA A 71 20.21 8.71 -24.99
C ALA A 71 21.49 8.80 -24.14
N ASN A 72 22.59 9.32 -24.68
CA ASN A 72 23.76 9.60 -23.85
C ASN A 72 23.50 10.75 -22.86
N ASP A 73 22.55 11.63 -23.18
CA ASP A 73 22.11 12.68 -22.27
C ASP A 73 21.33 12.12 -21.08
N ILE A 74 21.80 12.43 -19.86
CA ILE A 74 21.22 11.95 -18.60
C ILE A 74 19.73 12.32 -18.45
N TRP A 75 19.33 13.49 -18.94
CA TRP A 75 17.94 13.96 -18.87
C TRP A 75 16.99 13.10 -19.71
N VAL A 76 17.44 12.62 -20.86
CA VAL A 76 16.66 11.74 -21.74
C VAL A 76 16.49 10.37 -21.11
N GLN A 77 17.53 9.83 -20.46
CA GLN A 77 17.45 8.56 -19.73
C GLN A 77 16.44 8.62 -18.58
N ILE A 78 16.47 9.69 -17.79
CA ILE A 78 15.52 9.89 -16.69
C ILE A 78 14.10 9.98 -17.26
N GLY A 79 13.89 10.76 -18.34
CA GLY A 79 12.59 10.89 -18.98
C GLY A 79 12.01 9.55 -19.45
N ILE A 80 12.82 8.73 -20.15
CA ILE A 80 12.39 7.41 -20.62
C ILE A 80 12.13 6.46 -19.45
N THR A 81 12.99 6.46 -18.43
CA THR A 81 12.83 5.62 -17.24
C THR A 81 11.52 5.94 -16.51
N VAL A 82 11.26 7.22 -16.27
CA VAL A 82 10.02 7.66 -15.63
C VAL A 82 8.81 7.29 -16.49
N ALA A 83 8.88 7.45 -17.81
CA ALA A 83 7.79 7.08 -18.70
C ALA A 83 7.47 5.57 -18.64
N LEU A 84 8.49 4.69 -18.64
CA LEU A 84 8.31 3.24 -18.52
C LEU A 84 7.75 2.83 -17.15
N VAL A 85 8.21 3.47 -16.07
CA VAL A 85 7.68 3.22 -14.72
C VAL A 85 6.23 3.65 -14.63
N VAL A 86 5.89 4.84 -15.12
CA VAL A 86 4.49 5.33 -15.15
C VAL A 86 3.63 4.40 -16.00
N PHE A 87 4.10 3.97 -17.16
CA PHE A 87 3.39 3.04 -18.02
C PHE A 87 3.13 1.69 -17.32
N GLY A 88 4.14 1.11 -16.66
CA GLY A 88 3.99 -0.09 -15.85
C GLY A 88 2.94 0.08 -14.74
N PHE A 89 2.99 1.21 -14.03
CA PHE A 89 2.01 1.54 -12.99
C PHE A 89 0.58 1.67 -13.54
N VAL A 90 0.43 2.30 -14.70
CA VAL A 90 -0.86 2.46 -15.38
C VAL A 90 -1.40 1.10 -15.81
N CYS A 91 -0.58 0.22 -16.40
CA CYS A 91 -0.99 -1.13 -16.78
C CYS A 91 -1.46 -1.95 -15.58
N LEU A 92 -0.78 -1.85 -14.44
CA LEU A 92 -1.20 -2.49 -13.18
C LEU A 92 -2.51 -1.87 -12.63
N ALA A 93 -2.69 -0.55 -12.75
CA ALA A 93 -3.90 0.13 -12.29
C ALA A 93 -5.15 -0.21 -13.12
N PHE A 94 -4.99 -0.67 -14.37
CA PHE A 94 -6.06 -1.12 -15.26
C PHE A 94 -6.36 -2.62 -15.16
N THR A 95 -5.54 -3.42 -14.48
CA THR A 95 -5.82 -4.83 -14.18
C THR A 95 -7.06 -4.96 -13.27
N ASN A 96 -7.83 -6.05 -13.44
CA ASN A 96 -9.02 -6.31 -12.61
C ASN A 96 -8.72 -6.41 -11.10
N GLN A 97 -7.52 -6.87 -10.75
CA GLN A 97 -6.99 -6.83 -9.38
C GLN A 97 -6.74 -5.40 -8.88
N GLY A 98 -6.37 -4.47 -9.78
CA GLY A 98 -6.14 -3.06 -9.45
C GLY A 98 -7.43 -2.31 -9.08
N SER A 99 -8.56 -2.64 -9.70
CA SER A 99 -9.86 -2.07 -9.30
C SER A 99 -10.33 -2.60 -7.95
N ALA A 100 -10.12 -3.90 -7.67
CA ALA A 100 -10.38 -4.48 -6.35
C ALA A 100 -9.53 -3.83 -5.26
N PHE A 101 -8.24 -3.59 -5.52
CA PHE A 101 -7.34 -2.91 -4.61
C PHE A 101 -7.80 -1.47 -4.29
N LYS A 102 -8.34 -0.73 -5.28
CA LYS A 102 -8.90 0.62 -5.05
C LYS A 102 -10.09 0.58 -4.08
N THR A 103 -10.94 -0.43 -4.16
CA THR A 103 -12.05 -0.63 -3.20
C THR A 103 -11.51 -0.91 -1.80
N LEU A 104 -10.52 -1.81 -1.68
CA LEU A 104 -9.87 -2.11 -0.39
C LEU A 104 -9.19 -0.88 0.22
N LEU A 105 -8.56 -0.03 -0.58
CA LEU A 105 -7.98 1.24 -0.10
C LEU A 105 -9.04 2.20 0.44
N LYS A 106 -10.19 2.29 -0.22
CA LYS A 106 -11.31 3.12 0.23
C LYS A 106 -11.85 2.62 1.57
N ASP A 107 -12.01 1.31 1.71
CA ASP A 107 -12.48 0.69 2.94
C ASP A 107 -11.45 0.84 4.07
N ALA A 108 -10.15 0.66 3.77
CA ALA A 108 -9.05 0.90 4.70
C ALA A 108 -9.03 2.36 5.19
N GLY A 109 -9.33 3.33 4.31
CA GLY A 109 -9.43 4.75 4.69
C GLY A 109 -10.59 5.05 5.64
N ILE A 110 -11.71 4.33 5.53
CA ILE A 110 -12.85 4.45 6.45
C ILE A 110 -12.46 3.87 7.82
N GLU A 111 -11.76 2.75 7.86
CA GLU A 111 -11.26 2.14 9.09
C GLU A 111 -10.17 2.98 9.76
N LEU A 112 -9.29 3.60 8.96
CA LEU A 112 -8.23 4.50 9.43
C LEU A 112 -8.78 5.72 10.17
N ARG A 113 -9.98 6.19 9.81
CA ARG A 113 -10.66 7.28 10.52
C ARG A 113 -11.23 6.86 11.87
N ARG A 114 -11.43 5.56 12.10
CA ARG A 114 -11.83 5.02 13.40
C ARG A 114 -10.65 4.90 14.37
N ILE A 115 -9.42 4.99 13.86
CA ILE A 115 -8.22 5.01 14.70
C ILE A 115 -8.13 6.40 15.34
N THR A 116 -8.37 6.43 16.64
CA THR A 116 -8.10 7.59 17.48
C THR A 116 -6.58 7.77 17.52
N TRP A 117 -6.03 8.52 16.57
CA TRP A 117 -4.61 8.79 16.54
C TRP A 117 -4.19 9.48 17.84
N PRO A 118 -3.04 9.08 18.42
CA PRO A 118 -2.51 9.67 19.62
C PRO A 118 -2.33 11.18 19.43
N SER A 119 -2.44 11.92 20.52
CA SER A 119 -2.27 13.38 20.50
C SER A 119 -0.89 13.74 19.93
N LYS A 120 -0.82 14.87 19.21
CA LYS A 120 0.43 15.40 18.67
C LYS A 120 1.47 15.61 19.77
N ASP A 121 1.01 15.97 20.96
CA ASP A 121 1.89 16.19 22.11
C ASP A 121 2.58 14.90 22.55
N GLU A 122 1.85 13.80 22.67
CA GLU A 122 2.41 12.49 23.03
C GLU A 122 3.39 12.02 21.95
N THR A 123 3.00 12.13 20.68
CA THR A 123 3.81 11.70 19.54
C THR A 123 5.15 12.45 19.51
N THR A 124 5.12 13.78 19.66
CA THR A 124 6.35 14.58 19.68
C THR A 124 7.24 14.26 20.87
N ARG A 125 6.68 13.88 22.03
CA ARG A 125 7.48 13.60 23.23
C ARG A 125 8.30 12.34 23.01
N TYR A 126 7.68 11.28 22.47
CA TYR A 126 8.38 10.06 22.13
C TYR A 126 9.37 10.26 20.96
N THR A 127 9.00 11.01 19.91
CA THR A 127 9.93 11.31 18.81
C THR A 127 11.18 12.04 19.30
N TRP A 128 11.02 13.02 20.19
CA TRP A 128 12.17 13.74 20.76
C TRP A 128 13.06 12.82 21.60
N GLN A 129 12.47 11.95 22.43
CA GLN A 129 13.23 10.96 23.19
C GLN A 129 14.05 10.05 22.27
N VAL A 130 13.45 9.55 21.18
CA VAL A 130 14.14 8.69 20.21
C VAL A 130 15.28 9.44 19.51
N ILE A 131 15.05 10.70 19.09
CA ILE A 131 16.10 11.53 18.48
C ILE A 131 17.28 11.71 19.42
N VAL A 132 17.03 12.00 20.70
CA VAL A 132 18.09 12.16 21.70
C VAL A 132 18.89 10.86 21.84
N VAL A 133 18.23 9.71 21.91
CA VAL A 133 18.89 8.40 22.01
C VAL A 133 19.71 8.10 20.74
N MET A 134 19.18 8.39 19.54
CA MET A 134 19.90 8.22 18.27
C MET A 134 21.17 9.06 18.21
N ILE A 135 21.13 10.31 18.70
CA ILE A 135 22.31 11.18 18.76
C ILE A 135 23.35 10.60 19.73
N ILE A 136 22.93 10.17 20.93
CA ILE A 136 23.85 9.58 21.92
C ILE A 136 24.56 8.36 21.34
N ILE A 137 23.80 7.44 20.73
CA ILE A 137 24.36 6.22 20.13
C ILE A 137 25.29 6.57 18.96
N GLY A 138 24.88 7.50 18.09
CA GLY A 138 25.70 7.97 16.97
C GLY A 138 27.02 8.57 17.43
N VAL A 139 27.02 9.37 18.51
CA VAL A 139 28.23 9.93 19.10
C VAL A 139 29.12 8.85 19.70
N ILE A 140 28.55 7.87 20.40
CA ILE A 140 29.31 6.74 20.97
C ILE A 140 30.00 5.94 19.87
N ILE A 141 29.27 5.60 18.81
CA ILE A 141 29.82 4.87 17.66
C ILE A 141 30.93 5.71 17.02
N TRP A 142 30.67 6.99 16.73
CA TRP A 142 31.68 7.89 16.16
C TRP A 142 32.96 7.99 17.01
N LEU A 143 32.84 8.07 18.34
CA LEU A 143 34.00 8.05 19.24
C LEU A 143 34.74 6.71 19.20
N LEU A 144 34.01 5.59 19.10
CA LEU A 144 34.60 4.27 18.99
C LEU A 144 35.32 4.09 17.64
N ASP A 145 34.75 4.60 16.55
CA ASP A 145 35.40 4.63 15.24
C ASP A 145 36.73 5.41 15.30
N LEU A 146 36.74 6.58 15.97
CA LEU A 146 37.97 7.36 16.19
C LEU A 146 38.99 6.59 17.03
N PHE A 147 38.53 5.90 18.08
CA PHE A 147 39.38 5.10 18.95
C PHE A 147 40.02 3.92 18.21
N PHE A 148 39.25 3.18 17.41
CA PHE A 148 39.78 2.10 16.60
C PHE A 148 40.72 2.60 15.52
N ASN A 149 40.40 3.72 14.88
CA ASN A 149 41.31 4.35 13.91
C ASN A 149 42.67 4.70 14.56
N TYR A 150 42.66 5.25 15.78
CA TYR A 150 43.87 5.54 16.53
C TYR A 150 44.68 4.27 16.85
N ILE A 151 44.04 3.20 17.31
CA ILE A 151 44.71 1.91 17.61
C ILE A 151 45.33 1.30 16.35
N ILE A 152 44.59 1.26 15.25
CA ILE A 152 45.08 0.71 13.97
C ILE A 152 46.27 1.54 13.49
N GLY A 153 46.21 2.87 13.61
CA GLY A 153 47.33 3.75 13.27
C GLY A 153 48.57 3.60 14.18
N PHE A 154 48.45 2.97 15.35
CA PHE A 154 49.60 2.63 16.18
C PHE A 154 50.22 1.27 15.81
N ILE A 155 49.40 0.36 15.26
CA ILE A 155 49.84 -1.00 14.91
C ILE A 155 50.55 -1.07 13.56
N ILE A 156 50.18 -0.18 12.64
CA ILE A 156 50.68 -0.08 11.26
C ILE A 156 51.74 1.01 11.16
#